data_AF-A0A536H2F1-F1
#
_entry.id   AF-A0A536H2F1-F1
#
_cell.length_a   1.000
_cell.length_b   1.000
_cell.length_c   1.000
_cell.angle_alpha   90.00
_cell.angle_beta   90.00
_cell.angle_gamma   90.00
#
_symmetry.space_group_name_H-M   'P 1'
#
loop_
_entity.id
_entity.type
_entity.pdbx_description
1 polymer ?
#
loop_
_entity_poly.entity_id
_entity_poly.type
_entity_poly.pdbx_seq_one_letter_code
_entity_poly.pdbx_strand_id
1 'polypeptide(L)'
;MTQSGYFGFTGDQAASFGALMATSVGKLLMVFDTMSSTVKPGIMYTTRLTTDPPGTFEAPRTLRAGGATTNNTRWGDYEATSYDGATTNNTWFAAQYSPSNHDWSTYIGKVHF
;
A
#
# COMPACT_ATOMS: atom_id res chain seq x y z
N MET A 1 24.26 -4.01 -3.80
CA MET A 1 24.17 -2.79 -2.96
C MET A 1 22.85 -2.89 -2.20
N THR A 2 22.89 -2.86 -0.88
CA THR A 2 21.66 -2.88 -0.05
C THR A 2 21.21 -1.44 0.19
N GLN A 3 19.91 -1.21 0.15
CA GLN A 3 19.28 0.09 0.40
C GLN A 3 18.26 -0.06 1.53
N SER A 4 18.13 0.98 2.35
CA SER A 4 17.14 1.10 3.40
C SER A 4 16.63 2.54 3.50
N GLY A 5 15.49 2.73 4.15
CA GLY A 5 14.86 4.01 4.40
C GLY A 5 13.66 3.83 5.32
N TYR A 6 13.19 4.93 5.91
CA TYR A 6 11.95 4.96 6.67
C TYR A 6 10.84 5.57 5.82
N PHE A 7 9.67 4.96 5.87
CA PHE A 7 8.47 5.48 5.23
C PHE A 7 7.38 5.63 6.29
N GLY A 8 6.76 6.81 6.33
CA GLY A 8 5.75 7.13 7.33
C GLY A 8 5.29 8.58 7.20
N PHE A 9 4.28 8.94 7.98
CA PHE A 9 3.71 10.28 8.01
C PHE A 9 4.08 11.02 9.29
N THR A 10 3.91 12.34 9.28
CA THR A 10 3.98 13.16 10.50
C THR A 10 2.68 13.10 11.27
N GLY A 11 2.73 13.29 12.59
CA GLY A 11 1.53 13.30 13.44
C GLY A 11 1.05 11.89 13.78
N ASP A 12 -0.27 11.69 13.76
CA ASP A 12 -0.92 10.43 14.16
C ASP A 12 -1.35 9.54 12.98
N GLN A 13 -1.01 9.92 11.76
CA GLN A 13 -1.30 9.11 10.57
C GLN A 13 -0.32 7.96 10.45
N ALA A 14 -0.85 6.74 10.40
CA ALA A 14 -0.06 5.53 10.29
C ALA A 14 0.14 5.11 8.82
N ALA A 15 1.29 4.49 8.55
CA ALA A 15 1.51 3.62 7.40
C ALA A 15 1.72 2.20 7.95
N SER A 16 0.73 1.34 7.79
CA SER A 16 0.66 0.04 8.47
C SER A 16 0.54 -1.12 7.48
N PHE A 17 1.00 -2.31 7.90
CA PHE A 17 0.78 -3.58 7.18
C PHE A 17 1.21 -3.56 5.71
N GLY A 18 2.35 -2.93 5.39
CA GLY A 18 2.79 -2.79 4.00
C GLY A 18 3.09 -4.13 3.32
N ALA A 19 2.54 -4.32 2.12
CA ALA A 19 2.95 -5.37 1.18
C ALA A 19 3.69 -4.74 -0.01
N LEU A 20 4.83 -5.31 -0.37
CA LEU A 20 5.74 -4.73 -1.36
C LEU A 20 6.23 -5.75 -2.38
N MET A 21 6.34 -5.32 -3.63
CA MET A 21 6.82 -6.16 -4.72
C MET A 21 7.68 -5.34 -5.69
N ALA A 22 8.87 -5.85 -5.96
CA ALA A 22 9.75 -5.33 -6.99
C ALA A 22 9.48 -6.05 -8.33
N THR A 23 9.55 -5.30 -9.42
CA THR A 23 9.47 -5.84 -10.79
C THR A 23 10.87 -6.18 -11.31
N SER A 24 10.92 -6.97 -12.39
CA SER A 24 12.18 -7.34 -13.05
C SER A 24 12.97 -6.14 -13.61
N VAL A 25 12.29 -5.03 -13.88
CA VAL A 25 12.90 -3.77 -14.37
C VAL A 25 13.31 -2.81 -13.25
N GLY A 26 13.32 -3.26 -11.99
CA GLY A 26 13.83 -2.50 -10.86
C GLY A 26 12.88 -1.41 -10.34
N LYS A 27 11.60 -1.45 -10.73
CA LYS A 27 10.54 -0.63 -10.14
C LYS A 27 9.93 -1.37 -8.95
N LEU A 28 9.33 -0.65 -8.00
CA LEU A 28 8.73 -1.24 -6.81
C LEU A 28 7.36 -0.63 -6.54
N LEU A 29 6.39 -1.47 -6.21
CA LEU A 29 5.10 -1.07 -5.64
C LEU A 29 5.10 -1.43 -4.16
N MET A 30 4.62 -0.50 -3.32
CA MET A 30 4.19 -0.80 -1.97
C MET A 30 2.74 -0.34 -1.81
N VAL A 31 1.88 -1.25 -1.36
CA VAL A 31 0.54 -0.92 -0.86
C VAL A 31 0.56 -1.05 0.67
N PHE A 32 -0.19 -0.19 1.34
CA PHE A 32 -0.23 -0.17 2.79
C PHE A 32 -1.53 0.48 3.28
N ASP A 33 -1.89 0.16 4.52
CA ASP A 33 -3.03 0.75 5.19
C ASP A 33 -2.69 2.09 5.80
N THR A 34 -3.65 3.02 5.74
CA THR A 34 -3.59 4.32 6.41
C THR A 34 -4.79 4.53 7.31
N MET A 35 -4.53 5.11 8.48
CA MET A 35 -5.55 5.54 9.44
C MET A 35 -4.96 6.62 10.36
N SER A 36 -5.84 7.43 10.96
CA SER A 36 -5.49 8.38 12.03
C SER A 36 -6.74 8.67 12.87
N SER A 37 -6.66 9.61 13.82
CA SER A 37 -7.85 10.11 14.53
C SER A 37 -8.92 10.72 13.60
N THR A 38 -8.52 11.22 12.43
CA THR A 38 -9.41 11.88 11.45
C THR A 38 -9.54 11.12 10.14
N VAL A 39 -8.59 10.24 9.80
CA VAL A 39 -8.59 9.40 8.59
C VAL A 39 -9.11 8.00 8.92
N LYS A 40 -10.16 7.58 8.23
CA LYS A 40 -10.72 6.23 8.38
C LYS A 40 -9.84 5.18 7.70
N PRO A 41 -9.77 3.92 8.21
CA PRO A 41 -8.93 2.87 7.63
C PRO A 41 -9.15 2.71 6.13
N GLY A 42 -8.12 3.04 5.36
CA GLY A 42 -8.11 3.02 3.91
C GLY A 42 -6.77 2.56 3.37
N ILE A 43 -6.65 2.50 2.05
CA ILE A 43 -5.48 1.97 1.35
C ILE A 43 -4.77 3.13 0.64
N MET A 44 -3.47 3.22 0.86
CA MET A 44 -2.56 4.04 0.08
C MET A 44 -1.54 3.17 -0.64
N TYR A 45 -0.92 3.75 -1.66
CA TYR A 45 0.22 3.14 -2.32
C TYR A 45 1.31 4.17 -2.54
N THR A 46 2.54 3.66 -2.65
CA THR A 46 3.66 4.40 -3.18
C THR A 46 4.45 3.52 -4.13
N THR A 47 5.25 4.16 -4.95
CA THR A 47 6.10 3.53 -5.96
C THR A 47 7.53 4.00 -5.81
N ARG A 48 8.44 3.19 -6.34
CA ARG A 48 9.83 3.56 -6.55
C ARG A 48 10.22 3.25 -7.98
N LEU A 49 10.80 4.24 -8.64
CA LEU A 49 11.39 4.14 -9.97
C LEU A 49 12.91 3.97 -9.89
N THR A 50 13.50 3.51 -10.99
CA THR A 50 14.96 3.37 -11.11
C THR A 50 15.69 4.72 -11.09
N THR A 51 14.99 5.80 -11.38
CA THR A 51 15.49 7.19 -11.34
C THR A 51 15.41 7.83 -9.96
N ASP A 52 14.74 7.20 -9.00
CA ASP A 52 14.56 7.79 -7.68
C ASP A 52 15.85 7.70 -6.87
N PRO A 53 16.14 8.70 -6.02
CA PRO A 53 17.25 8.65 -5.10
C PRO A 53 17.28 7.36 -4.27
N PRO A 54 18.46 6.86 -3.91
CA PRO A 54 18.52 5.69 -3.07
C PRO A 54 17.85 5.89 -1.71
N GLY A 55 16.96 4.97 -1.32
CA GLY A 55 16.33 4.92 -0.01
C GLY A 55 15.00 5.67 0.07
N THR A 56 14.50 6.18 -1.06
CA THR A 56 13.28 6.97 -1.11
C THR A 56 12.19 6.29 -1.94
N PHE A 57 10.95 6.51 -1.51
CA PHE A 57 9.74 6.26 -2.29
C PHE A 57 9.20 7.59 -2.84
N GLU A 58 8.39 7.52 -3.89
CA GLU A 58 7.59 8.66 -4.33
C GLU A 58 6.57 9.08 -3.24
N ALA A 59 5.98 10.26 -3.41
CA ALA A 59 4.90 10.71 -2.54
C ALA A 59 3.71 9.74 -2.62
N PRO A 60 3.17 9.27 -1.49
CA PRO A 60 2.10 8.28 -1.49
C PRO A 60 0.77 8.87 -1.98
N ARG A 61 -0.06 8.00 -2.53
CA ARG A 61 -1.37 8.37 -3.10
C ARG A 61 -2.46 7.48 -2.50
N THR A 62 -3.64 8.06 -2.31
CA THR A 62 -4.82 7.31 -1.89
C THR A 62 -5.26 6.38 -3.01
N LEU A 63 -5.29 5.09 -2.73
CA LEU A 63 -5.88 4.09 -3.62
C LEU A 63 -7.37 3.92 -3.34
N ARG A 64 -7.72 3.81 -2.06
CA ARG A 64 -9.08 3.60 -1.60
C ARG A 64 -9.27 4.27 -0.24
N ALA A 65 -10.10 5.31 -0.18
CA ALA A 65 -10.45 5.92 1.09
C ALA A 65 -11.36 4.98 1.92
N GLY A 66 -11.18 4.97 3.24
CA GLY A 66 -12.12 4.37 4.17
C GLY A 66 -13.42 5.18 4.26
N GLY A 67 -14.55 4.49 4.42
CA GLY A 67 -15.87 5.09 4.61
C GLY A 67 -16.29 5.23 6.07
N ALA A 68 -15.74 4.41 6.96
CA ALA A 68 -16.07 4.44 8.39
C ALA A 68 -14.91 3.93 9.27
N THR A 69 -15.03 4.11 10.59
CA THR A 69 -14.19 3.38 11.54
C THR A 69 -14.59 1.92 11.54
N THR A 70 -13.65 1.02 11.81
CA THR A 70 -13.95 -0.41 11.97
C THR A 70 -14.30 -0.74 13.42
N ASN A 71 -15.22 -1.68 13.62
CA ASN A 71 -15.50 -2.29 14.92
C ASN A 71 -14.69 -3.58 15.15
N ASN A 72 -13.87 -3.99 14.18
CA ASN A 72 -13.07 -5.20 14.26
C ASN A 72 -11.84 -4.98 15.15
N THR A 73 -11.49 -5.99 15.94
CA THR A 73 -10.31 -5.99 16.82
C THR A 73 -9.05 -6.55 16.16
N ARG A 74 -9.17 -7.08 14.92
CA ARG A 74 -8.06 -7.55 14.09
C ARG A 74 -8.01 -6.80 12.75
N TRP A 75 -6.80 -6.53 12.28
CA TRP A 75 -6.53 -5.79 11.05
C TRP A 75 -5.16 -6.17 10.47
N GLY A 76 -4.99 -6.06 9.15
CA GLY A 76 -3.72 -6.25 8.45
C GLY A 76 -3.44 -7.64 7.88
N ASP A 77 -4.35 -8.61 8.05
CA ASP A 77 -4.16 -10.00 7.60
C ASP A 77 -4.37 -10.15 6.07
N TYR A 78 -4.95 -9.16 5.39
CA TYR A 78 -5.39 -9.23 3.99
C TYR A 78 -4.59 -8.35 3.03
N GLU A 79 -3.28 -8.24 3.27
CA GLU A 79 -2.32 -7.47 2.47
C GLU A 79 -1.41 -8.41 1.68
N ALA A 80 -1.35 -8.23 0.36
CA ALA A 80 -0.46 -9.02 -0.49
C ALA A 80 -0.11 -8.30 -1.79
N THR A 81 1.08 -8.58 -2.32
CA THR A 81 1.51 -8.15 -3.65
C THR A 81 2.14 -9.32 -4.40
N SER A 82 1.87 -9.43 -5.71
CA SER A 82 2.40 -10.49 -6.57
C SER A 82 2.79 -9.96 -7.94
N TYR A 83 3.95 -10.35 -8.45
CA TYR A 83 4.41 -9.99 -9.80
C TYR A 83 4.08 -11.13 -10.78
N ASP A 84 3.37 -10.83 -11.87
CA ASP A 84 2.94 -11.86 -12.84
C ASP A 84 3.95 -12.18 -13.96
N GLY A 85 5.15 -11.59 -13.89
CA GLY A 85 6.28 -11.92 -14.76
C GLY A 85 6.50 -10.94 -15.92
N ALA A 86 7.58 -11.17 -16.67
CA ALA A 86 8.07 -10.23 -17.69
C ALA A 86 7.18 -10.10 -18.94
N THR A 87 6.30 -11.07 -19.20
CA THR A 87 5.41 -11.04 -20.38
C THR A 87 4.38 -9.93 -20.27
N THR A 88 3.75 -9.80 -19.11
CA THR A 88 2.66 -8.85 -18.85
C THR A 88 3.07 -7.72 -17.93
N ASN A 89 4.19 -7.85 -17.23
CA ASN A 89 4.79 -6.85 -16.33
C ASN A 89 3.82 -6.20 -15.33
N ASN A 90 2.79 -6.92 -14.88
CA ASN A 90 1.89 -6.39 -13.86
C ASN A 90 2.38 -6.75 -12.46
N THR A 91 2.14 -5.84 -11.54
CA THR A 91 2.10 -6.14 -10.12
C THR A 91 0.66 -6.11 -9.66
N TRP A 92 0.16 -7.25 -9.21
CA TRP A 92 -1.13 -7.41 -8.56
C TRP A 92 -1.00 -7.12 -7.08
N PHE A 93 -2.08 -6.62 -6.48
CA PHE A 93 -2.17 -6.41 -5.04
C PHE A 93 -3.55 -6.77 -4.51
N ALA A 94 -3.61 -7.10 -3.23
CA ALA A 94 -4.80 -7.15 -2.40
C ALA A 94 -4.52 -6.35 -1.13
N ALA A 95 -5.48 -5.53 -0.70
CA ALA A 95 -5.37 -4.72 0.51
C ALA A 95 -6.73 -4.51 1.16
N GLN A 96 -6.78 -4.26 2.47
CA GLN A 96 -8.01 -4.10 3.24
C GLN A 96 -8.35 -2.63 3.54
N TYR A 97 -9.63 -2.32 3.54
CA TYR A 97 -10.14 -1.01 3.95
C TYR A 97 -11.46 -1.17 4.71
N SER A 98 -11.90 -0.11 5.40
CA SER A 98 -13.19 -0.12 6.08
C SER A 98 -14.23 0.66 5.29
N PRO A 99 -15.20 0.02 4.61
CA PRO A 99 -16.32 0.71 3.98
C PRO A 99 -17.30 1.29 5.01
N SER A 100 -18.39 1.90 4.54
CA SER A 100 -19.37 2.61 5.39
C SER A 100 -20.15 1.72 6.37
N ASN A 101 -19.97 0.39 6.33
CA ASN A 101 -20.67 -0.57 7.19
C ASN A 101 -19.93 -0.88 8.50
N HIS A 102 -18.81 -0.19 8.79
CA HIS A 102 -17.97 -0.41 9.97
C HIS A 102 -17.28 -1.79 10.06
N ASP A 103 -17.18 -2.50 8.93
CA ASP A 103 -16.45 -3.76 8.82
C ASP A 103 -15.22 -3.61 7.91
N TRP A 104 -14.50 -4.69 7.62
CA TRP A 104 -13.44 -4.72 6.61
C TRP A 104 -13.98 -5.18 5.25
N SER A 105 -13.27 -4.80 4.19
CA SER A 105 -13.45 -5.33 2.85
C SER A 105 -12.11 -5.32 2.13
N THR A 106 -11.90 -6.24 1.20
CA THR A 106 -10.68 -6.29 0.38
C THR A 106 -10.86 -5.56 -0.93
N TYR A 107 -9.86 -4.78 -1.32
CA TYR A 107 -9.71 -4.22 -2.65
C TYR A 107 -8.57 -4.93 -3.37
N ILE A 108 -8.85 -5.46 -4.56
CA ILE A 108 -7.87 -6.16 -5.40
C ILE A 108 -7.71 -5.36 -6.68
N GLY A 109 -6.47 -5.17 -7.10
CA GLY A 109 -6.16 -4.49 -8.34
C GLY A 109 -4.80 -4.85 -8.86
N LYS A 110 -4.39 -4.14 -9.89
CA LYS A 110 -3.07 -4.26 -10.46
C LYS A 110 -2.57 -2.92 -10.96
N VAL A 111 -1.27 -2.86 -11.12
CA VAL A 111 -0.59 -1.77 -11.79
C VAL A 111 0.39 -2.34 -12.80
N HIS A 112 0.54 -1.62 -13.90
CA HIS A 112 1.50 -1.93 -14.95
C HIS A 112 2.49 -0.78 -15.03
N PHE A 113 3.78 -1.08 -14.98
CA PHE A 113 4.84 -0.09 -15.09
C PHE A 113 5.81 -0.44 -16.21
#